data_AF-A0A3D9IUX7-F1
#
_entry.id   AF-A0A3D9IUX7-F1
#
_cell.length_a   1.000
_cell.length_b   1.000
_cell.length_c   1.000
_cell.angle_alpha   90.00
_cell.angle_beta   90.00
_cell.angle_gamma   90.00
#
_symmetry.space_group_name_H-M   'P 1'
#
loop_
_entity.id
_entity.type
_entity.pdbx_description
1 polymer ?
#
loop_
_entity_poly.entity_id
_entity_poly.type
_entity_poly.pdbx_seq_one_letter_code
_entity_poly.pdbx_strand_id
1 'polypeptide(L)'
;MKSEQESIKRLIDDELAEMKFGRQEDVLERTFPRSWQARLSALWNRELRLPLLPIGLSCALLITITTAIQLKDVPGGRSEAPVPLNRELIEAGGNTYWSDEFEKAVGKDESNGQS
;
A
#
# COMPACT_ATOMS: atom_id res chain seq x y z
N MET A 1 40.38 57.05 4.56
CA MET A 1 39.88 55.80 3.95
C MET A 1 40.11 54.56 4.83
N LYS A 2 41.34 54.18 5.22
CA LYS A 2 41.53 53.02 6.14
C LYS A 2 40.99 53.26 7.57
N SER A 3 41.16 54.47 8.09
CA SER A 3 40.72 54.85 9.44
C SER A 3 39.20 54.86 9.62
N GLU A 4 38.46 55.28 8.60
CA GLU A 4 36.99 55.27 8.63
C GLU A 4 36.44 53.85 8.65
N GLN A 5 37.01 52.95 7.85
CA GLN A 5 36.63 51.53 7.87
C GLN A 5 36.85 50.88 9.24
N GLU A 6 37.95 51.20 9.92
CA GLU A 6 38.21 50.69 11.26
C GLU A 6 37.23 51.25 12.30
N SER A 7 36.85 52.52 12.19
CA SER A 7 35.86 53.13 13.09
C SER A 7 34.45 52.56 12.91
N ILE A 8 34.04 52.34 11.66
CA ILE A 8 32.74 51.75 11.32
C ILE A 8 32.69 50.29 11.79
N LYS A 9 33.77 49.53 11.59
CA LYS A 9 33.86 48.14 12.03
C LYS A 9 33.69 48.02 13.56
N ARG A 10 34.34 48.90 14.33
CA ARG A 10 34.23 48.89 15.79
C ARG A 10 32.81 49.20 16.27
N LEU A 11 32.13 50.15 15.62
CA LEU A 11 30.74 50.48 15.95
C LEU A 11 29.82 49.29 15.70
N ILE A 12 29.97 48.63 14.56
CA ILE A 12 29.20 47.43 14.19
C ILE A 12 29.48 46.28 15.17
N ASP A 13 30.75 46.06 15.53
CA ASP A 13 31.13 45.01 16.49
C ASP A 13 30.54 45.29 17.89
N ASP A 14 30.50 46.55 18.35
CA ASP A 14 29.86 46.95 19.61
C ASP A 14 28.32 46.78 19.56
N GLU A 15 27.67 47.18 18.46
CA GLU A 15 26.23 47.01 18.27
C GLU A 15 25.82 45.53 18.19
N LEU A 16 26.67 44.68 17.62
CA LEU A 16 26.43 43.23 17.51
C LEU A 16 26.88 42.45 18.75
N ALA A 17 27.67 43.04 19.66
CA ALA A 17 28.14 42.36 20.87
C ALA A 17 26.99 41.95 21.80
N GLU A 18 25.88 42.70 21.80
CA GLU A 18 24.65 42.35 22.53
C GLU A 18 23.77 41.34 21.78
N MET A 19 23.92 41.20 20.46
CA MET A 19 23.15 40.25 19.66
C MET A 19 23.80 38.86 19.64
N LYS A 20 23.39 38.00 20.58
CA LYS A 20 23.73 36.57 20.52
C LYS A 20 22.83 35.85 19.52
N PHE A 21 23.37 35.53 18.34
CA PHE A 21 22.71 34.69 17.34
C PHE A 21 22.68 33.21 17.80
N GLY A 22 21.71 32.86 18.65
CA GLY A 22 21.60 31.52 19.25
C GLY A 22 20.93 30.45 18.38
N ARG A 23 20.41 30.81 17.19
CA ARG A 23 19.59 29.91 16.33
C ARG A 23 20.22 29.62 14.97
N GLN A 24 21.54 29.75 14.86
CA GLN A 24 22.23 29.48 13.60
C GLN A 24 22.00 28.03 13.13
N GLU A 25 21.94 27.08 14.07
CA GLU A 25 21.62 25.67 13.79
C GLU A 25 20.19 25.49 13.30
N ASP A 26 19.19 26.15 13.90
CA ASP A 26 17.79 26.11 13.44
C ASP A 26 17.60 26.66 12.02
N VAL A 27 18.37 27.69 11.64
CA VAL A 27 18.33 28.27 10.29
C VAL A 27 19.00 27.33 9.28
N LEU A 28 20.11 26.69 9.68
CA LEU A 28 20.80 25.70 8.85
C LEU A 28 19.96 24.45 8.62
N GLU A 29 19.27 23.93 9.63
CA GLU A 29 18.34 22.80 9.49
C GLU A 29 17.17 23.10 8.56
N ARG A 30 16.65 24.34 8.60
CA ARG A 30 15.57 24.79 7.71
C ARG A 30 16.01 24.94 6.25
N THR A 31 17.27 25.30 6.01
CA THR A 31 17.75 25.68 4.66
C THR A 31 18.48 24.53 3.98
N PHE A 32 19.13 23.65 4.76
CA PHE A 32 19.89 22.50 4.27
C PHE A 32 19.63 21.26 5.15
N PRO A 33 18.50 20.55 4.96
CA PRO A 33 18.21 19.34 5.72
C PRO A 33 19.26 18.26 5.43
N ARG A 34 20.06 17.93 6.46
CA ARG A 34 21.26 17.07 6.38
C ARG A 34 20.98 15.57 6.22
N SER A 35 19.74 15.10 6.37
CA SER A 35 19.42 13.67 6.34
C SER A 35 18.14 13.36 5.57
N TRP A 36 18.09 12.19 4.92
CA TRP A 36 16.90 11.70 4.22
C TRP A 36 15.68 11.57 5.14
N GLN A 37 15.91 11.23 6.42
CA GLN A 37 14.87 11.21 7.45
C GLN A 37 14.35 12.62 7.75
N ALA A 38 15.22 13.63 7.84
CA ALA A 38 14.81 15.01 8.01
C ALA A 38 13.99 15.50 6.80
N ARG A 39 14.34 15.08 5.57
CA ARG A 39 13.56 15.39 4.35
C ARG A 39 12.17 14.73 4.36
N LEU A 40 12.06 13.47 4.80
CA LEU A 40 10.76 12.81 4.98
C LEU A 40 9.93 13.48 6.07
N SER A 41 10.54 13.81 7.21
CA SER A 41 9.85 14.51 8.29
C SER A 41 9.41 15.91 7.87
N ALA A 42 10.19 16.61 7.04
CA ALA A 42 9.83 17.91 6.48
C ALA A 42 8.68 17.81 5.47
N LEU A 43 8.65 16.74 4.66
CA LEU A 43 7.52 16.41 3.79
C LEU A 43 6.26 16.11 4.62
N TRP A 44 6.40 15.40 5.72
CA TRP A 44 5.29 15.07 6.63
C TRP A 44 4.79 16.29 7.42
N ASN A 45 5.69 17.20 7.80
CA ASN A 45 5.43 18.32 8.70
C ASN A 45 4.96 19.61 8.00
N ARG A 46 4.93 19.64 6.66
CA ARG A 46 4.47 20.81 5.90
C ARG A 46 3.43 20.40 4.85
N GLU A 47 2.18 20.72 5.16
CA GLU A 47 1.15 21.03 4.15
C GLU A 47 0.80 19.93 3.13
N LEU A 48 1.03 18.65 3.41
CA LEU A 48 0.42 17.56 2.64
C LEU A 48 -1.09 17.50 2.91
N ARG A 49 -1.86 18.46 2.35
CA ARG A 49 -3.29 18.31 2.06
C ARG A 49 -3.43 17.31 0.91
N LEU A 50 -2.94 16.11 1.12
CA LEU A 50 -3.21 15.02 0.21
C LEU A 50 -4.72 14.80 0.25
N PRO A 51 -5.43 14.95 -0.87
CA PRO A 51 -6.85 14.66 -0.89
C PRO A 51 -7.00 13.18 -0.50
N LEU A 52 -7.53 12.95 0.71
CA LEU A 52 -7.68 11.61 1.30
C LEU A 52 -8.56 10.71 0.44
N LEU A 53 -9.48 11.32 -0.30
CA LEU A 53 -10.46 10.62 -1.13
C LEU A 53 -9.81 9.82 -2.28
N PRO A 54 -9.01 10.39 -3.19
CA PRO A 54 -8.36 9.62 -4.26
C PRO A 54 -7.33 8.60 -3.75
N ILE A 55 -6.64 8.89 -2.64
CA ILE A 55 -5.64 7.96 -2.06
C ILE A 55 -6.34 6.80 -1.36
N GLY A 56 -7.39 7.08 -0.59
CA GLY A 56 -8.20 6.05 0.03
C GLY A 56 -8.85 5.14 -1.00
N LEU A 57 -9.39 5.73 -2.09
CA LEU A 57 -9.96 4.97 -3.20
C LEU A 57 -8.93 4.07 -3.86
N SER A 58 -7.75 4.59 -4.20
CA SER A 58 -6.71 3.79 -4.85
C SER A 58 -6.19 2.68 -3.95
N CYS A 59 -5.98 2.94 -2.65
CA CYS A 59 -5.62 1.91 -1.68
C CYS A 59 -6.70 0.83 -1.55
N ALA A 60 -7.97 1.21 -1.41
CA ALA A 60 -9.07 0.26 -1.30
C ALA A 60 -9.20 -0.61 -2.55
N LEU A 61 -9.04 0.00 -3.74
CA LEU A 61 -9.12 -0.68 -5.02
C LEU A 61 -7.95 -1.66 -5.19
N LEU A 62 -6.73 -1.28 -4.81
CA LEU A 62 -5.58 -2.18 -4.76
C LEU A 62 -5.80 -3.36 -3.82
N ILE A 63 -6.26 -3.12 -2.60
CA ILE A 63 -6.57 -4.18 -1.62
C ILE A 63 -7.63 -5.13 -2.17
N THR A 64 -8.67 -4.60 -2.82
CA THR A 64 -9.74 -5.40 -3.39
C THR A 64 -9.22 -6.29 -4.52
N ILE A 65 -8.41 -5.74 -5.43
CA ILE A 65 -7.81 -6.50 -6.54
C ILE A 65 -6.88 -7.59 -6.01
N THR A 66 -5.97 -7.26 -5.10
CA THR A 66 -5.02 -8.25 -4.56
C THR A 66 -5.75 -9.35 -3.80
N THR A 67 -6.75 -9.01 -3.00
CA THR A 67 -7.58 -10.00 -2.29
C THR A 67 -8.37 -10.88 -3.27
N ALA A 68 -8.94 -10.30 -4.32
CA ALA A 68 -9.68 -11.06 -5.34
C ALA A 68 -8.78 -12.03 -6.12
N ILE A 69 -7.54 -11.65 -6.42
CA ILE A 69 -6.55 -12.55 -7.06
C ILE A 69 -6.23 -13.71 -6.10
N GLN A 70 -5.89 -13.41 -4.85
CA GLN A 70 -5.57 -14.42 -3.85
C GLN A 70 -6.75 -15.38 -3.58
N LEU A 71 -7.99 -14.89 -3.68
CA LEU A 71 -9.20 -15.70 -3.50
C LEU A 71 -9.53 -16.55 -4.74
N LYS A 72 -9.18 -16.09 -5.95
CA LYS A 72 -9.31 -16.87 -7.19
C LYS A 72 -8.37 -18.08 -7.23
N ASP A 73 -7.21 -17.96 -6.59
CA ASP A 73 -6.24 -19.06 -6.47
C ASP A 73 -6.63 -20.08 -5.39
N VAL A 74 -7.80 -19.95 -4.75
CA VAL A 74 -8.38 -21.05 -3.96
C VAL A 74 -8.81 -22.16 -4.95
N PRO A 75 -8.25 -23.37 -4.88
CA PRO A 75 -8.51 -24.47 -5.81
C PRO A 75 -9.88 -25.11 -5.55
N GLY A 76 -10.94 -24.33 -5.77
CA GLY A 76 -12.34 -24.70 -5.55
C GLY A 76 -13.34 -23.79 -6.26
N GLY A 77 -12.91 -22.66 -6.84
CA GLY A 77 -13.74 -21.81 -7.68
C GLY A 77 -14.03 -22.50 -9.00
N ARG A 78 -15.09 -23.31 -9.04
CA ARG A 78 -15.66 -23.88 -10.28
C ARG A 78 -15.84 -22.74 -11.27
N SER A 79 -15.05 -22.75 -12.34
CA SER A 79 -15.40 -22.09 -13.60
C SER A 79 -16.84 -22.47 -13.89
N GLU A 80 -17.73 -21.48 -14.04
CA GLU A 80 -19.14 -21.68 -14.36
C GLU A 80 -19.22 -22.34 -15.75
N ALA A 81 -19.03 -23.65 -15.78
CA ALA A 81 -19.49 -24.46 -16.89
C ALA A 81 -21.01 -24.28 -16.96
N PRO A 82 -21.58 -24.10 -18.15
CA PRO A 82 -23.01 -23.88 -18.30
C PRO A 82 -23.76 -25.03 -17.62
N VAL A 83 -24.54 -24.69 -16.59
CA VAL A 83 -25.37 -25.67 -15.89
C VAL A 83 -26.37 -26.22 -16.90
N PRO A 84 -26.34 -27.52 -17.22
CA PRO A 84 -27.28 -28.09 -18.17
C PRO A 84 -28.70 -27.93 -17.60
N LEU A 85 -29.62 -27.43 -18.43
CA LEU A 85 -31.00 -27.08 -18.04
C LEU A 85 -31.80 -28.26 -17.47
N ASN A 86 -31.29 -29.49 -17.59
CA ASN A 86 -31.97 -30.73 -17.25
C ASN A 86 -31.12 -31.60 -16.32
N ARG A 87 -30.62 -31.01 -15.23
CA ARG A 87 -29.83 -31.72 -14.24
C ARG A 87 -30.78 -32.48 -13.30
N GLU A 88 -30.75 -33.81 -13.35
CA GLU A 88 -31.56 -34.67 -12.51
C GLU A 88 -30.83 -35.04 -11.20
N LEU A 89 -31.61 -35.15 -10.12
CA LEU A 89 -31.15 -35.63 -8.82
C LEU A 89 -31.46 -37.12 -8.73
N ILE A 90 -30.49 -37.90 -8.26
CA ILE A 90 -30.63 -39.34 -8.01
C ILE A 90 -30.36 -39.65 -6.54
N GLU A 91 -31.01 -40.69 -6.03
CA GLU A 91 -30.78 -41.19 -4.68
C GLU A 91 -29.90 -42.45 -4.76
N ALA A 92 -28.73 -42.41 -4.15
CA ALA A 92 -27.81 -43.53 -4.10
C ALA A 92 -27.33 -43.72 -2.65
N GLY A 93 -27.41 -44.93 -2.12
CA GLY A 93 -26.93 -45.23 -0.76
C GLY A 93 -27.60 -44.40 0.36
N GLY A 94 -28.84 -43.95 0.15
CA GLY A 94 -29.59 -43.12 1.13
C GLY A 94 -29.19 -41.65 1.15
N ASN A 95 -28.44 -41.16 0.17
CA ASN A 95 -28.11 -39.75 0.01
C ASN A 95 -28.43 -39.28 -1.41
N THR A 96 -28.76 -38.00 -1.56
CA THR A 96 -29.16 -37.41 -2.84
C THR A 96 -27.95 -36.77 -3.52
N TYR A 97 -27.67 -37.19 -4.75
CA TYR A 97 -26.56 -36.71 -5.57
C TYR A 97 -27.08 -36.16 -6.89
N TRP A 98 -26.28 -35.31 -7.53
CA TRP A 98 -26.52 -34.95 -8.92
C TRP A 98 -26.07 -36.09 -9.84
N SER A 99 -26.91 -36.47 -10.80
CA SER A 99 -26.67 -37.64 -11.68
C SER A 99 -25.32 -37.58 -12.39
N ASP A 100 -24.95 -36.41 -12.89
CA ASP A 100 -23.71 -36.17 -13.62
C ASP A 100 -22.44 -36.32 -12.75
N GLU A 101 -22.50 -35.87 -11.50
CA GLU A 101 -21.37 -36.02 -10.57
C GLU A 101 -21.23 -37.48 -10.09
N PHE A 102 -22.35 -38.18 -9.91
CA PHE A 102 -22.35 -39.59 -9.54
C PHE A 102 -21.77 -40.48 -10.63
N GLU A 103 -22.23 -40.31 -11.88
CA GLU A 103 -21.69 -41.06 -13.03
C GLU A 103 -20.19 -40.82 -13.22
N LYS A 104 -19.74 -39.58 -13.04
CA LYS A 104 -18.32 -39.25 -13.12
C LYS A 104 -17.50 -39.89 -12.00
N ALA A 105 -18.04 -39.95 -10.78
CA ALA A 105 -17.37 -40.58 -9.65
C ALA A 105 -17.26 -42.11 -9.86
N VAL A 106 -18.37 -42.76 -10.22
CA VAL A 106 -18.41 -44.21 -10.46
C VAL A 106 -17.54 -44.59 -11.67
N GLY A 107 -17.63 -43.86 -12.77
CA GLY A 107 -16.83 -44.13 -13.96
C GLY A 107 -15.32 -43.92 -13.73
N LYS A 108 -14.94 -43.01 -12.82
CA LYS A 108 -13.53 -42.83 -12.42
C LYS A 108 -13.04 -43.98 -11.55
N ASP A 109 -13.88 -44.54 -10.70
CA ASP A 109 -13.53 -45.69 -9.86
C ASP A 109 -13.41 -46.98 -10.69
N GLU A 110 -14.26 -47.18 -11.72
CA GLU A 110 -14.15 -48.30 -12.65
C GLU A 110 -12.86 -48.23 -13.49
N SER A 111 -12.44 -47.04 -13.94
CA SER A 111 -11.19 -46.89 -14.71
C SER A 111 -9.93 -47.12 -13.87
N ASN A 112 -10.02 -46.96 -12.55
CA ASN A 112 -8.90 -47.16 -11.63
C ASN A 112 -8.83 -48.61 -11.10
N GLY A 113 -9.85 -49.43 -11.37
CA GLY A 113 -9.93 -50.85 -11.00
C GLY A 113 -9.47 -51.84 -12.08
N GLN A 114 -9.07 -51.36 -13.26
CA GLN A 114 -8.40 -52.16 -14.29
C GLN A 114 -6.93 -51.72 -14.42
N SER A 115 -6.10 -52.11 -13.45
CA SER A 115 -4.64 -52.20 -13.57
C SER A 115 -4.14 -53.39 -12.78
#